data_AF-A0A830B2N0-F1
#
_entry.id   AF-A0A830B2N0-F1
#
_cell.length_a   1.000
_cell.length_b   1.000
_cell.length_c   1.000
_cell.angle_alpha   90.00
_cell.angle_beta   90.00
_cell.angle_gamma   90.00
#
_symmetry.space_group_name_H-M   'P 1'
#
loop_
_entity.id
_entity.type
_entity.pdbx_description
1 polymer ?
#
loop_
_entity_poly.entity_id
_entity_poly.type
_entity_poly.pdbx_seq_one_letter_code
_entity_poly.pdbx_strand_id
1 'polypeptide(L)' 'MFLFSGCGYWQEIIESIIWAHKKLKVTPATQPRALSIVQGQAVGVTHYLLGGIVTTWAFFFARIIAVE' A
#
# COMPACT_ATOMS: atom_id res chain seq x y z
N MET A 1 -0.84 -2.04 6.46
CA MET A 1 -2.03 -1.25 6.09
C MET A 1 -3.02 -2.09 5.30
N PHE A 2 -2.70 -2.53 4.08
CA PHE A 2 -3.63 -3.25 3.18
C PHE A 2 -4.26 -4.55 3.72
N LEU A 3 -3.62 -5.26 4.67
CA LEU A 3 -4.17 -6.50 5.25
C LEU A 3 -5.24 -6.27 6.32
N PHE A 4 -5.34 -5.07 6.89
CA PHE A 4 -6.23 -4.78 8.02
C PHE A 4 -7.35 -3.78 7.67
N SER A 5 -7.28 -3.15 6.50
CA SER A 5 -8.26 -2.17 6.02
C SER A 5 -9.01 -2.69 4.79
N GLY A 6 -10.32 -2.39 4.68
CA GLY A 6 -11.15 -2.83 3.56
C GLY A 6 -11.25 -1.81 2.40
N CYS A 7 -11.67 -2.27 1.22
CA CYS A 7 -11.85 -1.44 0.03
C CYS A 7 -12.85 -0.28 0.22
N GLY A 8 -13.95 -0.50 0.95
CA GLY A 8 -14.99 0.50 1.17
C GLY A 8 -14.48 1.77 1.85
N TYR A 9 -13.71 1.61 2.93
CA TYR A 9 -13.05 2.73 3.63
C TYR A 9 -12.17 3.56 2.69
N TRP A 10 -11.35 2.90 1.88
CA TRP A 10 -10.48 3.59 0.93
C TRP A 10 -11.26 4.29 -0.19
N GLN A 11 -12.39 3.71 -0.61
CA GLN A 11 -13.24 4.28 -1.65
C GLN A 11 -13.91 5.58 -1.16
N GLU A 12 -14.43 5.61 0.06
CA GLU A 12 -15.01 6.83 0.66
C GLU A 12 -14.00 7.98 0.75
N ILE A 13 -12.75 7.65 1.14
CA ILE A 13 -11.66 8.64 1.16
C ILE A 13 -11.37 9.14 -0.25
N ILE A 14 -11.24 8.26 -1.24
CA ILE A 14 -10.98 8.64 -2.63
C ILE A 14 -12.11 9.55 -3.14
N GLU A 15 -13.37 9.29 -2.79
CA GLU A 15 -14.50 10.13 -3.19
C GLU A 15 -14.43 11.54 -2.59
N SER A 16 -14.02 11.66 -1.32
CA SER A 16 -13.77 12.97 -0.70
C SER A 16 -12.62 13.74 -1.38
N ILE A 17 -11.58 13.04 -1.81
CA ILE A 17 -10.45 13.61 -2.55
C ILE A 17 -10.88 14.06 -3.96
N ILE A 18 -11.67 13.25 -4.67
CA ILE A 18 -12.22 13.60 -5.99
C ILE A 18 -13.09 14.85 -5.86
N TRP A 19 -13.89 14.96 -4.80
CA TRP A 19 -14.68 16.17 -4.54
C TRP A 19 -13.80 17.42 -4.44
N ALA A 20 -12.67 17.34 -3.73
CA ALA A 20 -11.71 18.44 -3.64
C ALA A 20 -11.06 18.78 -5.00
N HIS A 21 -10.68 17.76 -5.79
CA HIS A 21 -10.12 17.97 -7.14
C HIS A 21 -11.12 18.63 -8.09
N LYS A 22 -12.41 18.29 -7.97
CA LYS A 22 -13.49 18.91 -8.75
C LYS A 22 -13.64 20.39 -8.43
N LYS A 23 -13.46 20.79 -7.17
CA LYS A 23 -13.48 22.23 -6.78
C LYS A 23 -12.34 23.02 -7.42
N LEU A 24 -11.17 22.41 -7.55
CA LEU A 24 -9.98 23.01 -8.15
C LEU A 24 -9.89 22.83 -9.68
N LYS A 25 -10.86 22.16 -10.31
CA LYS A 25 -10.90 21.85 -11.76
C LYS A 25 -9.69 21.07 -12.27
N VAL A 26 -9.06 20.28 -11.41
CA VAL A 26 -7.90 19.41 -11.74
C VAL A 26 -8.28 17.93 -11.72
N THR A 27 -9.53 17.62 -12.05
CA THR A 27 -10.00 16.22 -12.04
C THR A 27 -9.33 15.45 -13.18
N PRO A 28 -8.72 14.28 -12.90
CA PRO A 28 -8.17 13.44 -13.94
C PRO A 28 -9.26 12.89 -14.86
N ALA A 29 -8.91 12.60 -16.11
CA ALA A 29 -9.84 12.02 -17.08
C ALA A 29 -10.25 10.59 -16.73
N THR A 30 -9.37 9.83 -16.07
CA THR A 30 -9.64 8.49 -15.57
C THR A 30 -10.12 8.55 -14.12
N GLN A 31 -11.20 7.84 -13.81
CA GLN A 31 -11.75 7.83 -12.46
C GLN A 31 -10.87 7.00 -11.52
N PRO A 32 -10.33 7.58 -10.43
CA PRO A 32 -9.60 6.82 -9.45
C PRO A 32 -10.57 5.97 -8.62
N ARG A 33 -10.16 4.73 -8.32
CA ARG A 33 -10.92 3.76 -7.54
C ARG A 33 -10.00 3.06 -6.57
N ALA A 34 -10.53 2.68 -5.41
CA ALA A 34 -9.82 1.80 -4.49
C ALA A 34 -9.49 0.45 -5.17
N LEU A 35 -8.39 -0.18 -4.72
CA LEU A 35 -7.98 -1.51 -5.17
C LEU A 35 -9.11 -2.52 -4.95
N SER A 36 -9.21 -3.51 -5.83
CA SER A 36 -10.12 -4.64 -5.60
C SER A 36 -9.73 -5.40 -4.33
N ILE A 37 -10.66 -6.13 -3.72
CA ILE A 37 -10.39 -6.89 -2.48
C ILE A 37 -9.21 -7.86 -2.67
N VAL A 38 -9.20 -8.59 -3.79
CA VAL A 38 -8.12 -9.54 -4.13
C VAL A 38 -6.80 -8.80 -4.37
N GLN A 39 -6.83 -7.65 -5.05
CA GLN A 39 -5.63 -6.83 -5.25
C GLN A 39 -5.10 -6.29 -3.92
N GLY A 40 -5.96 -5.79 -3.04
CA GLY A 40 -5.57 -5.30 -1.71
C GLY A 40 -4.91 -6.39 -0.86
N GLN A 41 -5.47 -7.61 -0.88
CA GLN A 41 -4.88 -8.76 -0.23
C GLN A 41 -3.53 -9.14 -0.83
N ALA A 42 -3.45 -9.23 -2.16
CA ALA A 42 -2.20 -9.56 -2.86
C ALA A 42 -1.10 -8.55 -2.54
N VAL A 43 -1.38 -7.25 -2.67
CA VAL A 43 -0.46 -6.17 -2.31
C VAL A 43 -0.04 -6.27 -0.84
N GLY A 44 -0.98 -6.54 0.06
CA GLY A 44 -0.71 -6.71 1.48
C GLY A 44 0.26 -7.86 1.78
N VAL A 45 0.04 -9.03 1.19
CA VAL A 45 0.91 -10.21 1.38
C VAL A 45 2.28 -9.98 0.75
N THR A 46 2.34 -9.40 -0.45
CA THR A 46 3.62 -9.07 -1.11
C THR A 46 4.49 -8.18 -0.23
N HIS A 47 3.94 -7.10 0.33
CA HIS A 47 4.69 -6.22 1.22
C HIS A 47 5.10 -6.90 2.52
N TYR A 48 4.21 -7.72 3.09
CA TYR A 48 4.50 -8.46 4.32
C TYR A 48 5.69 -9.43 4.14
N LEU A 49 5.66 -10.23 3.07
CA LEU A 49 6.73 -11.18 2.78
C LEU A 49 8.03 -10.48 2.42
N LEU A 50 7.98 -9.48 1.54
CA LEU A 50 9.17 -8.73 1.14
C LEU A 50 9.82 -8.05 2.34
N GLY A 51 9.04 -7.37 3.17
CA GLY A 51 9.54 -6.72 4.38
C GLY A 51 10.16 -7.70 5.37
N GLY A 52 9.49 -8.84 5.63
CA GLY A 52 10.00 -9.87 6.53
C GLY A 52 11.31 -10.50 6.04
N ILE A 53 11.39 -10.84 4.76
CA ILE A 53 12.58 -11.44 4.15
C ILE A 53 13.74 -10.44 4.14
N VAL A 54 13.53 -9.22 3.64
CA VAL A 54 14.59 -8.21 3.52
C VAL A 54 15.13 -7.80 4.89
N THR A 55 14.26 -7.64 5.90
CA THR A 55 14.69 -7.29 7.26
C THR A 55 15.54 -8.40 7.88
N THR A 56 15.09 -9.65 7.75
CA THR A 56 15.81 -10.81 8.28
C THR A 56 17.15 -11.00 7.55
N TRP A 57 17.15 -10.86 6.24
CA TRP A 57 18.36 -10.91 5.41
C TRP A 57 19.37 -9.84 5.84
N ALA A 58 18.95 -8.58 5.95
CA ALA A 58 19.81 -7.49 6.39
C ALA A 58 20.40 -7.73 7.79
N PHE A 59 19.58 -8.25 8.72
CA PHE A 59 20.04 -8.59 10.07
C PHE A 59 21.12 -9.68 10.05
N PHE A 60 20.91 -10.78 9.33
CA PHE A 60 21.89 -11.86 9.24
C PHE A 60 23.19 -11.40 8.60
N PHE A 61 23.12 -10.65 7.49
CA PHE A 61 24.31 -10.13 6.82
C PHE A 61 25.10 -9.18 7.73
N ALA A 62 24.42 -8.21 8.36
CA ALA A 62 25.08 -7.30 9.28
C ALA A 62 25.69 -8.03 10.48
N ARG A 63 25.01 -9.05 11.01
CA ARG A 63 25.50 -9.83 12.15
C ARG A 63 26.73 -10.66 11.81
N ILE A 64 26.75 -11.33 10.65
CA ILE A 64 27.89 -12.15 10.23
C ILE A 64 29.12 -11.27 10.01
N ILE A 65 28.96 -10.18 9.25
CA ILE A 65 30.06 -9.26 8.93
C ILE A 65 30.62 -8.58 10.19
N ALA A 66 29.78 -8.28 11.19
CA ALA A 66 30.24 -7.61 12.41
C ALA A 66 30.93 -8.54 13.42
N VAL A 67 30.87 -9.87 13.22
CA VAL A 67 31.48 -10.88 14.10
C VAL A 67 32.73 -11.52 13.48
N GLU A 68 32.92 -11.39 12.17
CA GLU A 68 34.23 -11.55 11.50
C GLU A 68 35.16 -10.36 11.80
#